data_AF-A0A421K6E6-F1
#
_entry.id   AF-A0A421K6E6-F1
#
_cell.length_a   1.000
_cell.length_b   1.000
_cell.length_c   1.000
_cell.angle_alpha   90.00
_cell.angle_beta   90.00
_cell.angle_gamma   90.00
#
_symmetry.space_group_name_H-M   'P 1'
#
loop_
_entity.id
_entity.type
_entity.pdbx_description
1 polymer ?
#
loop_
_entity_poly.entity_id
_entity_poly.type
_entity_poly.pdbx_seq_one_letter_code
_entity_poly.pdbx_strand_id
1 'polypeptide(L)'
;MSLSTQPLKIVLLSLVLLLSGSPALAKKFYKCTNAEGELVYQQVACDSNISQETVNVFTPPKHRSQLGSKLMGEGEYVPQGNEPAVAGTMMFQTRLTNVIALLTPIKMQMQQFYMMNGQWPEQPQDLGLNQENLKSADIKEVLFGDQGAIVATLNEHFGSDKRVVLAPQLVMDGTTMEWQCMANFPAQSMMTMGMKMCESRNIR
;
A
#
# COMPACT_ATOMS: atom_id res chain seq x y z
N MET A 1 45.22 62.03 30.15
CA MET A 1 43.77 61.76 30.09
C MET A 1 43.55 60.27 30.06
N SER A 2 42.71 59.81 30.99
CA SER A 2 41.98 58.55 31.12
C SER A 2 42.71 57.19 31.15
N LEU A 3 42.44 56.50 32.25
CA LEU A 3 42.60 55.06 32.54
C LEU A 3 41.75 54.19 31.58
N SER A 4 42.10 52.90 31.44
CA SER A 4 41.25 51.80 31.94
C SER A 4 41.88 50.40 31.77
N THR A 5 42.14 49.76 32.91
CA THR A 5 41.98 48.32 33.27
C THR A 5 40.71 47.69 32.64
N GLN A 6 40.47 46.39 32.40
CA GLN A 6 40.94 45.07 32.87
C GLN A 6 40.28 43.97 31.96
N PRO A 7 40.60 42.66 32.11
CA PRO A 7 40.13 41.52 31.29
C PRO A 7 38.97 40.73 31.94
N LEU A 8 38.12 40.00 31.20
CA LEU A 8 37.50 38.74 31.65
C LEU A 8 36.62 38.03 30.60
N LYS A 9 36.62 36.70 30.72
CA LYS A 9 35.77 35.62 30.19
C LYS A 9 34.27 35.95 30.10
N ILE A 10 33.51 35.08 29.40
CA ILE A 10 32.02 34.84 29.38
C ILE A 10 31.48 35.15 27.96
N VAL A 11 30.77 34.29 27.21
CA VAL A 11 30.14 32.99 27.44
C VAL A 11 29.98 32.33 26.06
N LEU A 12 30.33 31.06 25.99
CA LEU A 12 30.18 30.17 24.84
C LEU A 12 28.94 29.32 25.14
N LEU A 13 27.73 29.86 24.95
CA LEU A 13 26.49 29.12 25.26
C LEU A 13 25.23 29.73 24.60
N SER A 14 25.10 29.62 23.28
CA SER A 14 23.83 29.96 22.57
C SER A 14 23.55 29.02 21.41
N LEU A 15 23.62 27.69 21.64
CA LEU A 15 23.29 26.67 20.63
C LEU A 15 22.40 25.56 21.19
N VAL A 16 21.38 25.90 22.00
CA VAL A 16 20.35 24.94 22.44
C VAL A 16 19.06 25.70 22.77
N LEU A 17 18.20 26.03 21.78
CA LEU A 17 16.83 26.51 22.07
C LEU A 17 15.85 26.51 20.86
N LEU A 18 16.02 25.61 19.88
CA LEU A 18 15.05 25.44 18.76
C LEU A 18 14.42 24.04 18.68
N LEU A 19 14.41 23.29 19.78
CA LEU A 19 13.71 22.00 19.91
C LEU A 19 12.49 22.11 20.83
N SER A 20 11.65 23.13 20.65
CA SER A 20 10.30 23.13 21.23
C SER A 20 9.36 22.45 20.22
N GLY A 21 9.44 21.12 20.17
CA GLY A 21 8.40 20.30 19.56
C GLY A 21 7.07 20.60 20.24
N SER A 22 6.08 21.08 19.49
CA SER A 22 4.73 21.26 20.01
C SER A 22 4.19 19.89 20.43
N PRO A 23 3.68 19.71 21.66
CA PRO A 23 2.97 18.47 22.00
C PRO A 23 1.73 18.38 21.12
N ALA A 24 1.67 17.35 20.28
CA ALA A 24 0.48 17.03 19.51
C ALA A 24 -0.69 16.89 20.50
N LEU A 25 -1.69 17.75 20.36
CA LEU A 25 -2.89 17.76 21.18
C LEU A 25 -3.59 16.39 21.07
N ALA A 26 -3.66 15.67 22.18
CA ALA A 26 -4.38 14.40 22.29
C ALA A 26 -5.87 14.62 21.96
N LYS A 27 -6.32 14.11 20.81
CA LYS A 27 -7.74 14.10 20.43
C LYS A 27 -8.42 12.93 21.13
N LYS A 28 -9.59 13.17 21.74
CA LYS A 28 -10.40 12.12 22.40
C LYS A 28 -11.14 11.28 21.35
N PHE A 29 -11.06 9.96 21.48
CA PHE A 29 -11.80 9.01 20.65
C PHE A 29 -12.68 8.13 21.52
N TYR A 30 -13.88 7.83 21.05
CA TYR A 30 -14.87 6.97 21.68
C TYR A 30 -14.90 5.63 20.95
N LYS A 31 -15.00 4.54 21.71
CA LYS A 31 -15.19 3.18 21.21
C LYS A 31 -16.68 2.84 21.28
N CYS A 32 -17.33 2.69 20.14
CA CYS A 32 -18.76 2.41 20.01
C CYS A 32 -18.97 1.04 19.36
N THR A 33 -20.06 0.36 19.68
CA THR A 33 -20.50 -0.83 18.91
C THR A 33 -21.66 -0.37 18.02
N ASN A 34 -21.70 -0.70 16.74
CA ASN A 34 -22.85 -0.38 15.87
C ASN A 34 -23.97 -1.43 16.02
N ALA A 35 -25.08 -1.24 15.30
CA ALA A 35 -26.24 -2.13 15.35
C ALA A 35 -25.92 -3.55 14.83
N GLU A 36 -24.88 -3.66 14.00
CA GLU A 36 -24.37 -4.89 13.41
C GLU A 36 -23.39 -5.63 14.34
N GLY A 37 -23.09 -5.09 15.52
CA GLY A 37 -22.18 -5.69 16.50
C GLY A 37 -20.70 -5.39 16.24
N GLU A 38 -20.39 -4.48 15.32
CA GLU A 38 -19.03 -4.10 14.96
C GLU A 38 -18.53 -2.94 15.82
N LEU A 39 -17.26 -2.99 16.21
CA LEU A 39 -16.61 -1.94 16.99
C LEU A 39 -16.11 -0.83 16.07
N VAL A 40 -16.61 0.38 16.27
CA VAL A 40 -16.28 1.61 15.54
C VAL A 40 -15.64 2.61 16.49
N TYR A 41 -14.58 3.30 16.05
CA TYR A 41 -13.94 4.37 16.80
C TYR A 41 -14.25 5.72 16.16
N GLN A 42 -14.75 6.68 16.94
CA GLN A 42 -15.20 7.98 16.44
C GLN A 42 -14.84 9.10 17.41
N GLN A 43 -14.75 10.34 16.90
CA GLN A 43 -14.45 11.53 17.73
C GLN A 43 -15.71 12.13 18.38
N VAL A 44 -16.89 11.58 18.08
CA VAL A 44 -18.19 11.96 18.64
C VAL A 44 -18.63 10.88 19.65
N ALA A 45 -19.25 11.26 20.77
CA ALA A 45 -19.71 10.30 21.77
C ALA A 45 -20.66 9.25 21.16
N CYS A 46 -20.60 8.01 21.66
CA CYS A 46 -21.49 6.94 21.22
C CYS A 46 -22.95 7.27 21.56
N ASP A 47 -23.87 6.82 20.72
CA ASP A 47 -25.29 6.93 20.98
C ASP A 47 -25.65 6.18 22.29
N SER A 48 -26.59 6.74 23.04
CA SER A 48 -26.79 6.50 24.49
C SER A 48 -27.23 5.09 24.90
N ASN A 49 -27.41 4.18 23.96
CA ASN A 49 -27.87 2.80 24.20
C ASN A 49 -26.73 1.76 24.32
N ILE A 50 -25.46 2.19 24.38
CA ILE A 50 -24.31 1.27 24.32
C ILE A 50 -23.24 1.63 25.35
N SER A 51 -22.73 0.61 26.05
CA SER A 51 -21.72 0.69 27.11
C SER A 51 -20.47 1.47 26.67
N GLN A 52 -20.18 2.58 27.34
CA GLN A 52 -19.02 3.44 27.08
C GLN A 52 -17.80 3.01 27.89
N GLU A 53 -16.66 2.90 27.23
CA GLU A 53 -15.34 2.87 27.87
C GLU A 53 -14.46 3.93 27.20
N THR A 54 -14.00 4.92 27.98
CA THR A 54 -13.21 6.04 27.44
C THR A 54 -11.74 5.66 27.51
N VAL A 55 -11.05 5.54 26.37
CA VAL A 55 -9.61 5.24 26.34
C VAL A 55 -8.85 6.49 25.92
N ASN A 56 -7.92 6.95 26.75
CA ASN A 56 -6.96 7.97 26.37
C ASN A 56 -5.92 7.34 25.42
N VAL A 57 -5.98 7.67 24.13
CA VAL A 57 -5.04 7.15 23.13
C VAL A 57 -4.08 8.27 22.72
N PHE A 58 -2.79 8.13 23.07
CA PHE A 58 -1.73 9.09 22.71
C PHE A 58 -1.21 8.91 21.27
N THR A 59 -1.57 7.81 20.63
CA THR A 59 -1.27 7.49 19.23
C THR A 59 -2.59 7.21 18.51
N PRO A 60 -2.80 7.71 17.28
CA PRO A 60 -4.03 7.41 16.53
C PRO A 60 -4.24 5.89 16.46
N PRO A 61 -5.48 5.39 16.61
CA PRO A 61 -5.74 3.96 16.56
C PRO A 61 -5.23 3.41 15.23
N LYS A 62 -4.44 2.34 15.29
CA LYS A 62 -4.05 1.57 14.12
C LYS A 62 -5.33 1.22 13.37
N HIS A 63 -5.42 1.57 12.08
CA HIS A 63 -6.35 0.88 11.20
C HIS A 63 -6.16 -0.60 11.49
N ARG A 64 -7.21 -1.25 11.99
CA ARG A 64 -7.23 -2.69 12.17
C ARG A 64 -6.79 -3.25 10.83
N SER A 65 -5.53 -3.68 10.72
CA SER A 65 -5.11 -4.57 9.66
C SER A 65 -6.21 -5.61 9.64
N GLN A 66 -6.96 -5.65 8.55
CA GLN A 66 -7.90 -6.72 8.34
C GLN A 66 -7.04 -7.98 8.38
N LEU A 67 -6.97 -8.59 9.55
CA LEU A 67 -6.36 -9.87 9.79
C LEU A 67 -7.31 -10.83 9.08
N GLY A 68 -7.04 -11.04 7.79
CA GLY A 68 -7.96 -11.62 6.83
C GLY A 68 -8.47 -10.63 5.77
N SER A 69 -7.65 -9.70 5.27
CA SER A 69 -7.97 -9.00 4.02
C SER A 69 -8.31 -10.08 2.99
N LYS A 70 -9.56 -10.06 2.51
CA LYS A 70 -10.05 -10.94 1.44
C LYS A 70 -8.98 -10.92 0.34
N LEU A 71 -8.42 -12.07 0.00
CA LEU A 71 -7.50 -12.16 -1.14
C LEU A 71 -8.21 -11.51 -2.33
N MET A 72 -7.57 -10.55 -2.99
CA MET A 72 -8.14 -9.99 -4.22
C MET A 72 -8.20 -11.12 -5.26
N GLY A 73 -9.42 -11.56 -5.58
CA GLY A 73 -9.67 -12.73 -6.41
C GLY A 73 -10.13 -13.93 -5.58
N GLU A 74 -11.44 -14.07 -5.42
CA GLU A 74 -12.07 -15.13 -4.62
C GLU A 74 -12.23 -16.46 -5.37
N GLY A 75 -11.70 -16.57 -6.59
CA GLY A 75 -11.92 -17.72 -7.46
C GLY A 75 -10.64 -18.38 -7.92
N GLU A 76 -10.69 -19.71 -8.02
CA GLU A 76 -9.80 -20.46 -8.90
C GLU A 76 -9.91 -19.91 -10.32
N TYR A 77 -8.79 -19.88 -11.04
CA TYR A 77 -8.77 -19.45 -12.43
C TYR A 77 -9.73 -20.29 -13.28
N VAL A 78 -10.54 -19.63 -14.11
CA VAL A 78 -11.43 -20.31 -15.07
C VAL A 78 -10.91 -20.06 -16.48
N PRO A 79 -10.56 -21.10 -17.25
CA PRO A 79 -10.06 -20.93 -18.60
C PRO A 79 -11.07 -20.28 -19.54
N GLN A 80 -10.62 -19.34 -20.38
CA GLN A 80 -11.47 -18.57 -21.31
C GLN A 80 -11.36 -19.01 -22.78
N GLY A 81 -10.58 -20.06 -23.08
CA GLY A 81 -10.55 -20.70 -24.40
C GLY A 81 -9.76 -19.95 -25.49
N ASN A 82 -9.30 -18.73 -25.21
CA ASN A 82 -8.44 -17.88 -26.06
C ASN A 82 -7.05 -17.63 -25.43
N GLU A 83 -6.64 -18.50 -24.51
CA GLU A 83 -5.34 -18.42 -23.85
C GLU A 83 -4.20 -18.73 -24.82
N PRO A 84 -3.02 -18.10 -24.65
CA PRO A 84 -1.85 -18.51 -25.40
C PRO A 84 -1.63 -20.00 -25.16
N ALA A 85 -1.70 -20.79 -26.24
CA ALA A 85 -1.33 -22.19 -26.20
C ALA A 85 0.06 -22.30 -25.56
N VAL A 86 0.31 -23.37 -24.80
CA VAL A 86 1.61 -23.65 -24.15
C VAL A 86 2.82 -23.58 -25.13
N ALA A 87 2.56 -23.55 -26.44
CA ALA A 87 3.48 -23.12 -27.48
C ALA A 87 3.85 -21.62 -27.35
N GLY A 88 5.07 -21.33 -26.88
CA GLY A 88 5.58 -19.97 -26.69
C GLY A 88 5.73 -19.54 -25.22
N THR A 89 5.61 -20.49 -24.29
CA THR A 89 5.72 -20.29 -22.83
C THR A 89 6.91 -19.41 -22.42
N MET A 90 8.08 -19.58 -23.04
CA MET A 90 9.25 -18.76 -22.72
C MET A 90 9.03 -17.26 -23.03
N MET A 91 8.50 -16.93 -24.21
CA MET A 91 8.25 -15.54 -24.59
C MET A 91 7.15 -14.91 -23.72
N PHE A 92 6.10 -15.67 -23.42
CA PHE A 92 5.06 -15.26 -22.47
C PHE A 92 5.66 -14.95 -21.09
N GLN A 93 6.47 -15.88 -20.54
CA GLN A 93 7.10 -15.72 -19.24
C GLN A 93 8.05 -14.51 -19.20
N THR A 94 8.84 -14.29 -20.25
CA THR A 94 9.72 -13.13 -20.35
C THR A 94 8.92 -11.83 -20.35
N ARG A 95 7.86 -11.73 -21.15
CA ARG A 95 6.99 -10.55 -21.17
C ARG A 95 6.29 -10.32 -19.83
N LEU A 96 5.77 -11.37 -19.21
CA LEU A 96 5.12 -11.25 -17.90
C LEU A 96 6.11 -10.85 -16.80
N THR A 97 7.32 -11.42 -16.81
CA THR A 97 8.40 -11.02 -15.89
C THR A 97 8.77 -9.55 -16.09
N ASN A 98 8.82 -9.09 -17.35
CA ASN A 98 9.04 -7.68 -17.68
C ASN A 98 7.92 -6.79 -17.12
N VAL A 99 6.65 -7.17 -17.27
CA VAL A 99 5.51 -6.46 -16.66
C VAL A 99 5.70 -6.32 -15.15
N ILE A 100 5.99 -7.42 -14.43
CA ILE A 100 6.18 -7.40 -12.97
C ILE A 100 7.36 -6.49 -12.58
N ALA A 101 8.46 -6.56 -13.34
CA ALA A 101 9.63 -5.70 -13.12
C ALA A 101 9.28 -4.21 -13.30
N LEU A 102 8.50 -3.85 -14.32
CA LEU A 102 8.06 -2.48 -14.57
C LEU A 102 7.15 -1.92 -13.45
N LEU A 103 6.41 -2.78 -12.76
CA LEU A 103 5.57 -2.37 -11.62
C LEU A 103 6.35 -2.21 -10.31
N THR A 104 7.58 -2.73 -10.22
CA THR A 104 8.38 -2.71 -8.98
C THR A 104 8.66 -1.29 -8.46
N PRO A 105 9.04 -0.30 -9.29
CA PRO A 105 9.21 1.08 -8.82
C PRO A 105 7.92 1.69 -8.24
N ILE A 106 6.75 1.40 -8.84
CA ILE A 106 5.46 1.88 -8.35
C ILE A 106 5.16 1.27 -6.98
N LYS A 107 5.41 -0.03 -6.80
CA LYS A 107 5.32 -0.72 -5.50
C LYS A 107 6.17 -0.05 -4.42
N MET A 108 7.40 0.35 -4.75
CA MET A 108 8.27 1.05 -3.80
C MET A 108 7.70 2.42 -3.41
N GLN A 109 7.18 3.18 -4.36
CA GLN A 109 6.55 4.48 -4.09
C GLN A 109 5.26 4.34 -3.28
N MET A 110 4.43 3.34 -3.60
CA MET A 110 3.23 2.99 -2.86
C MET A 110 3.54 2.72 -1.38
N GLN A 111 4.57 1.92 -1.12
CA GLN A 111 5.02 1.62 0.24
C GLN A 111 5.52 2.88 0.97
N GLN A 112 6.33 3.70 0.32
CA GLN A 112 6.83 4.95 0.91
C GLN A 112 5.68 5.90 1.25
N PHE A 113 4.72 6.07 0.33
CA PHE A 113 3.54 6.90 0.54
C PHE A 113 2.72 6.42 1.74
N TYR A 114 2.48 5.11 1.84
CA TYR A 114 1.76 4.54 2.98
C TYR A 114 2.51 4.76 4.29
N MET A 115 3.83 4.58 4.32
CA MET A 115 4.65 4.81 5.51
C MET A 115 4.65 6.29 5.96
N MET A 116 4.56 7.22 5.01
CA MET A 116 4.56 8.66 5.30
C MET A 116 3.18 9.19 5.69
N ASN A 117 2.12 8.71 5.05
CA ASN A 117 0.77 9.28 5.16
C ASN A 117 -0.19 8.41 5.98
N GLY A 118 0.15 7.14 6.24
CA GLY A 118 -0.72 6.19 6.93
C GLY A 118 -1.94 5.74 6.11
N GLN A 119 -2.01 6.11 4.84
CA GLN A 119 -3.09 5.77 3.90
C GLN A 119 -2.51 5.44 2.53
N TRP A 120 -3.24 4.66 1.74
CA TRP A 120 -2.87 4.34 0.36
C TRP A 120 -3.23 5.52 -0.57
N PRO A 121 -2.45 5.77 -1.64
CA PRO A 121 -2.86 6.67 -2.70
C PRO A 121 -4.08 6.08 -3.44
N GLU A 122 -4.99 6.93 -3.87
CA GLU A 122 -6.18 6.52 -4.61
C GLU A 122 -5.91 6.53 -6.13
N GLN A 123 -4.94 7.32 -6.56
CA GLN A 123 -4.60 7.50 -7.98
C GLN A 123 -3.09 7.69 -8.18
N PRO A 124 -2.54 7.39 -9.36
CA PRO A 124 -1.10 7.54 -9.62
C PRO A 124 -0.55 8.96 -9.43
N GLN A 125 -1.38 9.98 -9.61
CA GLN A 125 -1.03 11.39 -9.44
C GLN A 125 -0.68 11.73 -7.99
N ASP A 126 -1.21 10.99 -7.01
CA ASP A 126 -0.86 11.16 -5.59
C ASP A 126 0.61 10.79 -5.33
N LEU A 127 1.19 9.94 -6.18
CA LEU A 127 2.61 9.58 -6.20
C LEU A 127 3.44 10.47 -7.16
N GLY A 128 2.83 11.47 -7.78
CA GLY A 128 3.46 12.30 -8.82
C GLY A 128 3.68 11.56 -10.14
N LEU A 129 2.97 10.47 -10.38
CA LEU A 129 3.05 9.70 -11.62
C LEU A 129 2.04 10.21 -12.64
N ASN A 130 2.44 10.22 -13.92
CA ASN A 130 1.54 10.51 -15.03
C ASN A 130 0.96 9.22 -15.58
N GLN A 131 -0.38 9.10 -15.56
CA GLN A 131 -1.12 7.93 -16.04
C GLN A 131 -0.70 7.46 -17.44
N GLU A 132 -0.47 8.39 -18.37
CA GLU A 132 -0.10 8.07 -19.74
C GLU A 132 1.31 7.47 -19.84
N ASN A 133 2.20 7.82 -18.91
CA ASN A 133 3.56 7.29 -18.84
C ASN A 133 3.65 5.92 -18.16
N LEU A 134 2.55 5.41 -17.60
CA LEU A 134 2.48 4.07 -17.01
C LEU A 134 2.13 2.98 -18.03
N LYS A 135 1.85 3.35 -19.28
CA LYS A 135 1.58 2.44 -20.38
C LYS A 135 2.89 1.93 -20.99
N SER A 136 2.88 0.72 -21.53
CA SER A 136 4.03 0.14 -22.22
C SER A 136 3.58 -0.77 -23.36
N ALA A 137 4.54 -1.40 -24.05
CA ALA A 137 4.24 -2.41 -25.06
C ALA A 137 3.42 -3.59 -24.50
N ASP A 138 3.55 -3.90 -23.20
CA ASP A 138 2.91 -5.03 -22.53
C ASP A 138 1.76 -4.60 -21.59
N ILE A 139 1.73 -3.33 -21.16
CA ILE A 139 0.77 -2.78 -20.20
C ILE A 139 -0.14 -1.76 -20.89
N LYS A 140 -1.45 -2.03 -20.85
CA LYS A 140 -2.50 -1.14 -21.38
C LYS A 140 -2.79 0.01 -20.42
N GLU A 141 -2.87 -0.30 -19.13
CA GLU A 141 -3.29 0.63 -18.08
C GLU A 141 -2.80 0.15 -16.71
N VAL A 142 -2.49 1.09 -15.81
CA VAL A 142 -2.21 0.81 -14.40
C VAL A 142 -3.17 1.62 -13.53
N LEU A 143 -3.92 0.95 -12.66
CA LEU A 143 -4.85 1.55 -11.71
C LEU A 143 -4.42 1.21 -10.28
N PHE A 144 -4.81 2.04 -9.32
CA PHE A 144 -4.69 1.74 -7.90
C PHE A 144 -6.05 1.26 -7.41
N GLY A 145 -6.10 0.01 -6.97
CA GLY A 145 -7.29 -0.62 -6.39
C GLY A 145 -7.34 -0.44 -4.88
N ASP A 146 -8.35 -1.03 -4.28
CA ASP A 146 -8.54 -1.00 -2.83
C ASP A 146 -7.31 -1.51 -2.09
N GLN A 147 -7.08 -0.97 -0.89
CA GLN A 147 -6.00 -1.40 0.00
C GLN A 147 -4.58 -1.28 -0.62
N GLY A 148 -4.39 -0.36 -1.57
CA GLY A 148 -3.07 -0.09 -2.18
C GLY A 148 -2.66 -1.11 -3.23
N ALA A 149 -3.61 -1.88 -3.77
CA ALA A 149 -3.34 -2.80 -4.86
C ALA A 149 -2.93 -2.05 -6.14
N ILE A 150 -1.90 -2.52 -6.82
CA ILE A 150 -1.50 -2.03 -8.14
C ILE A 150 -2.07 -3.00 -9.17
N VAL A 151 -3.02 -2.54 -9.98
CA VAL A 151 -3.73 -3.35 -10.98
C VAL A 151 -3.24 -2.95 -12.37
N ALA A 152 -2.50 -3.83 -13.03
CA ALA A 152 -2.05 -3.63 -14.40
C ALA A 152 -2.92 -4.45 -15.36
N THR A 153 -3.66 -3.75 -16.23
CA THR A 153 -4.33 -4.37 -17.37
C THR A 153 -3.34 -4.52 -18.52
N LEU A 154 -3.29 -5.72 -19.11
CA LEU A 154 -2.31 -6.08 -20.12
C LEU A 154 -2.86 -5.89 -21.54
N ASN A 155 -1.95 -5.75 -22.51
CA ASN A 155 -2.30 -5.61 -23.92
C ASN A 155 -2.79 -6.94 -24.54
N GLU A 156 -3.45 -6.85 -25.69
CA GLU A 156 -4.22 -7.95 -26.33
C GLU A 156 -3.42 -9.22 -26.63
N HIS A 157 -2.09 -9.13 -26.79
CA HIS A 157 -1.26 -10.30 -27.05
C HIS A 157 -1.14 -11.25 -25.84
N PHE A 158 -1.57 -10.83 -24.65
CA PHE A 158 -1.77 -11.72 -23.49
C PHE A 158 -3.14 -12.41 -23.50
N GLY A 159 -4.08 -11.93 -24.31
CA GLY A 159 -5.49 -12.27 -24.29
C GLY A 159 -6.37 -11.10 -23.83
N SER A 160 -7.68 -11.26 -23.96
CA SER A 160 -8.66 -10.28 -23.47
C SER A 160 -8.69 -10.22 -21.94
N ASP A 161 -8.82 -9.01 -21.40
CA ASP A 161 -9.02 -8.73 -19.98
C ASP A 161 -7.99 -9.36 -19.04
N LYS A 162 -6.75 -9.54 -19.53
CA LYS A 162 -5.65 -10.07 -18.71
C LYS A 162 -5.10 -9.00 -17.78
N ARG A 163 -4.85 -9.40 -16.54
CA ARG A 163 -4.45 -8.51 -15.45
C ARG A 163 -3.36 -9.14 -14.59
N VAL A 164 -2.48 -8.28 -14.10
CA VAL A 164 -1.53 -8.56 -13.01
C VAL A 164 -1.85 -7.63 -11.86
N VAL A 165 -1.96 -8.17 -10.66
CA VAL A 165 -2.24 -7.41 -9.44
C VAL A 165 -1.10 -7.63 -8.45
N LEU A 166 -0.50 -6.53 -7.99
CA LEU A 166 0.41 -6.52 -6.86
C LEU A 166 -0.34 -5.94 -5.67
N ALA A 167 -0.64 -6.75 -4.67
CA ALA A 167 -1.39 -6.31 -3.49
C ALA A 167 -0.46 -6.34 -2.26
N PRO A 168 -0.38 -5.24 -1.48
CA PRO A 168 0.35 -5.25 -0.23
C PRO A 168 -0.43 -6.02 0.85
N GLN A 169 0.30 -6.76 1.68
CA GLN A 169 -0.21 -7.42 2.88
C GLN A 169 0.58 -6.91 4.07
N LEU A 170 -0.09 -6.18 4.95
CA LEU A 170 0.49 -5.71 6.20
C LEU A 170 0.59 -6.88 7.17
N VAL A 171 1.82 -7.28 7.49
CA VAL A 171 2.13 -8.36 8.44
C VAL A 171 2.76 -7.78 9.70
N MET A 172 2.87 -8.60 10.75
CA MET A 172 3.45 -8.21 12.04
C MET A 172 2.86 -6.89 12.57
N ASP A 173 1.53 -6.80 12.61
CA ASP A 173 0.79 -5.63 13.12
C ASP A 173 1.13 -4.31 12.40
N GLY A 174 1.36 -4.40 11.07
CA GLY A 174 1.62 -3.26 10.19
C GLY A 174 3.07 -2.78 10.18
N THR A 175 3.97 -3.46 10.88
CA THR A 175 5.40 -3.09 10.90
C THR A 175 6.15 -3.53 9.64
N THR A 176 5.60 -4.50 8.91
CA THR A 176 6.20 -5.01 7.67
C THR A 176 5.13 -5.18 6.60
N MET A 177 5.54 -5.02 5.35
CA MET A 177 4.69 -5.13 4.18
C MET A 177 5.23 -6.24 3.29
N GLU A 178 4.47 -7.31 3.18
CA GLU A 178 4.67 -8.34 2.17
C GLU A 178 3.83 -8.01 0.93
N TRP A 179 4.18 -8.58 -0.21
CA TRP A 179 3.47 -8.30 -1.45
C TRP A 179 3.07 -9.60 -2.13
N GLN A 180 1.79 -9.70 -2.44
CA GLN A 180 1.25 -10.81 -3.20
C GLN A 180 1.18 -10.40 -4.67
N CYS A 181 1.70 -11.25 -5.56
CA CYS A 181 1.42 -11.13 -6.99
C CYS A 181 0.31 -12.09 -7.37
N MET A 182 -0.70 -11.61 -8.07
CA MET A 182 -1.82 -12.39 -8.60
C MET A 182 -1.98 -12.07 -10.08
N ALA A 183 -2.37 -13.06 -10.88
CA ALA A 183 -2.66 -12.86 -12.29
C ALA A 183 -3.74 -13.84 -12.78
N ASN A 184 -4.55 -13.41 -13.74
CA ASN A 184 -5.63 -14.23 -14.30
C ASN A 184 -5.17 -15.04 -15.52
N PHE A 185 -4.19 -15.90 -15.28
CA PHE A 185 -3.65 -16.85 -16.24
C PHE A 185 -3.70 -18.29 -15.69
N PRO A 186 -3.64 -19.31 -16.55
CA PRO A 186 -3.53 -20.70 -16.11
C PRO A 186 -2.31 -20.91 -15.19
N ALA A 187 -2.48 -21.68 -14.12
CA ALA A 187 -1.41 -21.93 -13.14
C ALA A 187 -0.13 -22.47 -13.79
N GLN A 188 -0.24 -23.29 -14.83
CA GLN A 188 0.90 -23.86 -15.56
C GLN A 188 1.76 -22.77 -16.22
N SER A 189 1.13 -21.70 -16.72
CA SER A 189 1.84 -20.58 -17.34
C SER A 189 2.51 -19.66 -16.31
N MET A 190 2.14 -19.75 -15.04
CA MET A 190 2.72 -18.98 -13.92
C MET A 190 3.96 -19.62 -13.30
N MET A 191 4.39 -20.78 -13.81
CA MET A 191 5.54 -21.52 -13.30
C MET A 191 6.75 -21.35 -14.22
N THR A 192 7.84 -20.76 -13.71
CA THR A 192 9.11 -20.57 -14.43
C THR A 192 10.22 -21.28 -13.66
N MET A 193 10.90 -22.24 -14.29
CA MET A 193 12.00 -23.01 -13.65
C MET A 193 11.60 -23.63 -12.29
N GLY A 194 10.36 -24.08 -12.14
CA GLY A 194 9.84 -24.65 -10.89
C GLY A 194 9.45 -23.61 -9.82
N MET A 195 9.63 -22.32 -10.09
CA MET A 195 9.20 -21.23 -9.21
C MET A 195 7.92 -20.58 -9.72
N LYS A 196 7.02 -20.23 -8.79
CA LYS A 196 5.78 -19.52 -9.08
C LYS A 196 6.06 -18.02 -9.22
N MET A 197 5.73 -17.43 -10.37
CA MET A 197 5.86 -15.98 -10.60
C MET A 197 4.76 -15.20 -9.88
N CYS A 198 3.51 -15.61 -10.06
CA CYS A 198 2.31 -15.02 -9.46
C CYS A 198 1.28 -16.10 -9.15
N GLU A 199 0.33 -15.79 -8.28
CA GLU A 199 -0.83 -16.63 -8.02
C GLU A 199 -1.84 -16.57 -9.17
N SER A 200 -2.18 -17.73 -9.73
CA SER A 200 -3.29 -17.86 -10.66
C SER A 200 -4.60 -17.66 -9.91
N ARG A 201 -5.33 -16.57 -10.22
CA ARG A 201 -6.59 -16.19 -9.58
C ARG A 201 -7.59 -15.67 -10.60
N ASN A 202 -8.87 -15.84 -10.33
CA ASN A 202 -9.91 -15.10 -11.03
C ASN A 202 -9.98 -13.67 -10.46
N ILE A 203 -9.43 -12.72 -11.21
CA ILE A 203 -9.40 -11.29 -10.85
C ILE A 203 -10.55 -10.64 -11.63
N ARG A 204 -11.58 -10.19 -10.93
CA ARG A 204 -12.71 -9.43 -11.50
C ARG A 204 -12.46 -7.95 -11.31
#